data_AF-A0A2G5C0I8-F1
#
_entry.id   AF-A0A2G5C0I8-F1
#
_cell.length_a   1.000
_cell.length_b   1.000
_cell.length_c   1.000
_cell.angle_alpha   90.00
_cell.angle_beta   90.00
_cell.angle_gamma   90.00
#
_symmetry.space_group_name_H-M   'P 1'
#
loop_
_entity.id
_entity.type
_entity.pdbx_description
1 polymer ?
#
loop_
_entity_poly.entity_id
_entity_poly.type
_entity_poly.pdbx_seq_one_letter_code
_entity_poly.pdbx_strand_id
1 'polypeptide(L)'
;MNAIFSAQRSMVPIDSCVIGSQHSAFLQQASYITAGVYLKPQHLDGLFQYLSTVFATDLLSRSVLELPKPAGVDFRASCFCHKKTIDMGYICSVCLSIFCKHHKKCSTCGSVFGEAHPEVTSTSDKKRKTPMA
;
A
#
# COMPACT_ATOMS: atom_id res chain seq x y z
N MET A 1 5.97 1.86 -1.23
CA MET A 1 4.66 2.33 -1.72
C MET A 1 4.69 3.79 -2.15
N ASN A 2 5.21 4.75 -1.37
CA ASN A 2 5.19 6.18 -1.74
C ASN A 2 5.67 6.49 -3.17
N ALA A 3 6.81 5.91 -3.60
CA ALA A 3 7.32 6.10 -4.95
C ALA A 3 6.33 5.65 -6.06
N ILE A 4 5.57 4.57 -5.82
CA ILE A 4 4.56 4.06 -6.76
C ILE A 4 3.42 5.06 -6.89
N PHE A 5 2.91 5.58 -5.76
CA PHE A 5 1.84 6.58 -5.78
C PHE A 5 2.29 7.90 -6.37
N SER A 6 3.53 8.31 -6.14
CA SER A 6 4.11 9.48 -6.81
C SER A 6 4.17 9.27 -8.32
N ALA A 7 4.64 8.10 -8.78
CA ALA A 7 4.69 7.77 -10.20
C ALA A 7 3.29 7.75 -10.84
N GLN A 8 2.31 7.16 -10.17
CA GLN A 8 0.91 7.17 -10.59
C GLN A 8 0.39 8.60 -10.76
N ARG A 9 0.62 9.47 -9.77
CA ARG A 9 0.20 10.88 -9.82
C ARG A 9 0.88 11.67 -10.94
N SER A 10 2.13 11.33 -11.24
CA SER A 10 2.88 11.92 -12.36
C SER A 10 2.57 11.26 -13.71
N MET A 11 1.66 10.28 -13.75
CA MET A 11 1.33 9.50 -14.96
C MET A 11 2.57 8.86 -15.60
N VAL A 12 3.50 8.39 -14.77
CA VAL A 12 4.71 7.68 -15.20
C VAL A 12 4.52 6.19 -14.93
N PRO A 13 4.37 5.34 -15.96
CA PRO A 13 4.24 3.91 -15.78
C PRO A 13 5.53 3.29 -15.24
N ILE A 14 5.37 2.30 -14.36
CA ILE A 14 6.46 1.48 -13.84
C ILE A 14 6.36 0.10 -14.45
N ASP A 15 7.27 -0.24 -15.35
CA ASP A 15 7.38 -1.60 -15.85
C ASP A 15 8.36 -2.43 -15.02
N SER A 16 8.03 -3.70 -14.81
CA SER A 16 8.81 -4.63 -14.01
C SER A 16 9.17 -5.87 -14.81
N CYS A 17 10.46 -6.01 -15.16
CA CYS A 17 11.02 -7.25 -15.70
C CYS A 17 11.68 -8.05 -14.57
N VAL A 18 11.17 -9.23 -14.25
CA VAL A 18 11.65 -10.03 -13.12
C VAL A 18 12.55 -11.17 -13.59
N ILE A 19 13.84 -11.05 -13.30
CA ILE A 19 14.87 -12.05 -13.63
C ILE A 19 15.05 -13.08 -12.49
N GLY A 20 14.76 -12.68 -11.24
CA GLY A 20 14.92 -13.55 -10.06
C GLY A 20 13.98 -14.76 -10.09
N SER A 21 14.20 -15.73 -9.20
CA SER A 21 13.43 -16.99 -9.15
C SER A 21 11.97 -16.79 -8.73
N GLN A 22 11.68 -15.82 -7.87
CA GLN A 22 10.33 -15.58 -7.32
C GLN A 22 9.66 -14.36 -7.93
N HIS A 23 8.33 -14.35 -7.92
CA HIS A 23 7.55 -13.15 -8.19
C HIS A 23 7.59 -12.17 -7.01
N SER A 24 7.31 -10.90 -7.28
CA SER A 24 7.23 -9.85 -6.27
C SER A 24 5.85 -9.21 -6.31
N ALA A 25 5.05 -9.42 -5.27
CA ALA A 25 3.73 -8.83 -5.13
C ALA A 25 3.80 -7.29 -5.17
N PHE A 26 4.83 -6.69 -4.57
CA PHE A 26 5.03 -5.24 -4.59
C PHE A 26 5.29 -4.70 -6.00
N LEU A 27 6.08 -5.40 -6.82
CA LEU A 27 6.34 -4.98 -8.20
C LEU A 27 5.12 -5.22 -9.10
N GLN A 28 4.35 -6.29 -8.86
CA GLN A 28 3.07 -6.51 -9.52
C GLN A 28 2.10 -5.37 -9.23
N GLN A 29 1.95 -4.98 -7.95
CA GLN A 29 1.16 -3.82 -7.54
C GLN A 29 1.69 -2.53 -8.16
N ALA A 30 3.02 -2.32 -8.19
CA ALA A 30 3.63 -1.13 -8.78
C ALA A 30 3.24 -0.95 -10.24
N SER A 31 3.44 -2.00 -11.04
CA SER A 31 3.10 -1.99 -12.46
C SER A 31 1.60 -1.86 -12.67
N TYR A 32 0.76 -2.56 -11.90
CA TYR A 32 -0.68 -2.42 -12.02
C TYR A 32 -1.19 -1.02 -11.70
N ILE A 33 -0.78 -0.44 -10.56
CA ILE A 33 -1.24 0.88 -10.09
C ILE A 33 -0.84 1.99 -11.07
N THR A 34 0.34 1.86 -11.69
CA THR A 34 0.87 2.86 -12.63
C THR A 34 0.54 2.57 -14.09
N ALA A 35 -0.30 1.57 -14.36
CA ALA A 35 -0.65 1.11 -15.71
C ALA A 35 0.60 0.71 -16.57
N GLY A 36 1.62 0.18 -15.92
CA GLY A 36 2.79 -0.45 -16.54
C GLY A 36 2.62 -1.97 -16.75
N VAL A 37 3.68 -2.59 -17.24
CA VAL A 37 3.76 -4.02 -17.55
C VAL A 37 4.57 -4.77 -16.50
N TYR A 38 4.03 -5.89 -16.02
CA TYR A 38 4.77 -6.82 -15.17
C TYR A 38 5.01 -8.11 -15.94
N LEU A 39 6.28 -8.48 -16.15
CA LEU A 39 6.65 -9.70 -16.85
C LEU A 39 7.81 -10.41 -16.16
N LYS A 40 7.70 -11.72 -16.04
CA LYS A 40 8.80 -12.61 -15.69
C LYS A 40 9.11 -13.48 -16.92
N PRO A 41 10.22 -13.25 -17.63
CA PRO A 41 10.59 -14.06 -18.78
C PRO A 41 10.70 -15.55 -18.43
N GLN A 42 10.11 -16.42 -19.25
CA GLN A 42 10.20 -17.88 -19.05
C GLN A 42 11.58 -18.41 -19.45
N HIS A 43 12.17 -17.83 -20.50
CA HIS A 43 13.48 -18.19 -21.04
C HIS A 43 14.39 -16.96 -20.99
N LEU A 44 15.45 -17.03 -20.18
CA LEU A 44 16.39 -15.92 -20.03
C LEU A 44 17.32 -15.75 -21.24
N ASP A 45 17.55 -16.80 -22.03
CA ASP A 45 18.33 -16.71 -23.27
C ASP A 45 17.69 -15.74 -24.29
N GLY A 46 16.36 -15.57 -24.22
CA GLY A 46 15.59 -14.61 -25.01
C GLY A 46 15.40 -13.25 -24.35
N LEU A 47 16.13 -12.91 -23.28
CA LEU A 47 15.88 -11.68 -22.50
C LEU A 47 15.92 -10.42 -23.36
N PHE A 48 16.86 -10.33 -24.31
CA PHE A 48 16.94 -9.20 -25.23
C PHE A 48 15.64 -9.00 -26.00
N GLN A 49 15.07 -10.08 -26.54
CA GLN A 49 13.79 -10.02 -27.25
C GLN A 49 12.67 -9.48 -26.37
N TYR A 50 12.57 -9.93 -25.12
CA TYR A 50 11.58 -9.41 -24.17
C TYR A 50 11.78 -7.91 -23.90
N LEU A 51 13.02 -7.48 -23.64
CA LEU A 51 13.33 -6.08 -23.37
C LEU A 51 12.98 -5.18 -24.56
N SER A 52 13.36 -5.58 -25.77
CA SER A 52 13.11 -4.80 -26.98
C SER A 52 11.62 -4.75 -27.37
N THR A 53 10.87 -5.84 -27.19
CA THR A 53 9.48 -5.92 -27.67
C THR A 53 8.45 -5.43 -26.65
N VAL A 54 8.73 -5.56 -25.36
CA VAL A 54 7.77 -5.22 -24.29
C VAL A 54 8.15 -3.94 -23.55
N PHE A 55 9.43 -3.73 -23.28
CA PHE A 55 9.88 -2.67 -22.36
C PHE A 55 10.44 -1.43 -23.09
N ALA A 56 10.82 -1.54 -24.36
CA ALA A 56 11.32 -0.40 -25.14
C ALA A 56 10.22 0.41 -25.84
N THR A 57 8.98 -0.09 -25.87
CA THR A 57 7.86 0.57 -26.56
C THR A 57 7.38 1.81 -25.79
N ASP A 58 7.23 2.93 -26.49
CA ASP A 58 6.68 4.18 -25.96
C ASP A 58 5.18 4.06 -25.65
N LEU A 59 4.66 4.96 -24.81
CA LEU A 59 3.28 4.90 -24.31
C LEU A 59 2.20 4.94 -25.40
N LEU A 60 2.43 5.63 -26.52
CA LEU A 60 1.44 5.70 -27.59
C LEU A 60 1.38 4.35 -28.31
N SER A 61 2.54 3.79 -28.65
CA SER A 61 2.63 2.48 -29.29
C SER A 61 2.02 1.35 -28.45
N ARG A 62 2.09 1.44 -27.11
CA ARG A 62 1.47 0.44 -26.21
C ARG A 62 -0.05 0.33 -26.36
N SER A 63 -0.73 1.36 -26.85
CA SER A 63 -2.19 1.34 -27.03
C SER A 63 -2.65 0.47 -28.20
N VAL A 64 -1.76 0.23 -29.18
CA VAL A 64 -2.06 -0.57 -30.38
C VAL A 64 -1.38 -1.94 -30.37
N LEU A 65 -0.38 -2.13 -29.50
CA LEU A 65 0.32 -3.39 -29.32
C LEU A 65 -0.41 -4.28 -28.33
N GLU A 66 -0.52 -5.57 -28.65
CA GLU A 66 -0.98 -6.58 -27.69
C GLU A 66 0.16 -6.91 -26.71
N LEU A 67 0.22 -6.16 -25.61
CA LEU A 67 1.16 -6.41 -24.53
C LEU A 67 0.67 -7.52 -23.60
N PRO A 68 1.59 -8.17 -22.84
CA PRO A 68 1.21 -9.14 -21.82
C PRO A 68 0.14 -8.57 -20.88
N LYS A 69 -0.98 -9.27 -20.76
CA LYS A 69 -2.09 -8.84 -19.91
C LYS A 69 -1.63 -8.77 -18.45
N PRO A 70 -2.11 -7.77 -17.68
CA PRO A 70 -1.82 -7.71 -16.25
C PRO A 70 -2.23 -9.01 -15.56
N ALA A 71 -1.29 -9.63 -14.85
CA ALA A 71 -1.60 -10.76 -14.00
C ALA A 71 -2.49 -10.31 -12.83
N GLY A 72 -3.30 -11.22 -12.29
CA GLY A 72 -4.07 -10.96 -11.07
C GLY A 72 -3.13 -10.54 -9.93
N VAL A 73 -3.35 -9.36 -9.36
CA VAL A 73 -2.52 -8.78 -8.30
C VAL A 73 -3.18 -8.98 -6.95
N ASP A 74 -2.42 -9.44 -5.97
CA ASP A 74 -2.87 -9.55 -4.58
C ASP A 74 -2.70 -8.20 -3.86
N PHE A 75 -3.80 -7.58 -3.45
CA PHE A 75 -3.82 -6.30 -2.72
C PHE A 75 -3.96 -6.45 -1.20
N ARG A 76 -3.91 -7.68 -0.69
CA ARG A 76 -4.07 -7.91 0.74
C ARG A 76 -2.94 -7.25 1.53
N ALA A 77 -3.33 -6.70 2.67
CA ALA A 77 -2.37 -6.11 3.58
C ALA A 77 -1.47 -7.20 4.18
N SER A 78 -0.20 -6.88 4.35
CA SER A 78 0.71 -7.67 5.17
C SER A 78 0.73 -7.12 6.60
N CYS A 79 0.56 -7.98 7.59
CA CYS A 79 0.65 -7.55 8.99
C CYS A 79 2.08 -7.09 9.34
N PHE A 80 2.20 -6.04 10.15
CA PHE A 80 3.51 -5.54 10.61
C PHE A 80 4.20 -6.48 11.60
N CYS A 81 3.44 -7.34 12.27
CA CYS A 81 3.96 -8.28 13.27
C CYS A 81 4.73 -9.45 12.63
N HIS A 82 4.14 -10.12 11.62
CA HIS A 82 4.73 -11.32 11.01
C HIS A 82 5.11 -11.16 9.54
N LYS A 83 4.77 -10.03 8.91
CA LYS A 83 4.97 -9.77 7.47
C LYS A 83 4.27 -10.79 6.57
N LYS A 84 3.19 -11.39 7.06
CA LYS A 84 2.31 -12.29 6.30
C LYS A 84 1.08 -11.55 5.83
N THR A 85 0.60 -11.90 4.64
CA THR A 85 -0.68 -11.43 4.11
C THR A 85 -1.83 -11.90 4.99
N ILE A 86 -2.82 -11.04 5.20
CA ILE A 86 -4.00 -11.31 6.00
C ILE A 86 -5.27 -10.82 5.29
N ASP A 87 -6.37 -11.54 5.45
CA ASP A 87 -7.67 -11.15 4.92
C ASP A 87 -8.45 -10.25 5.89
N MET A 88 -8.32 -10.49 7.20
CA MET A 88 -8.87 -9.65 8.27
C MET A 88 -7.79 -9.31 9.29
N GLY A 89 -7.81 -8.07 9.80
CA GLY A 89 -6.82 -7.57 10.75
C GLY A 89 -7.31 -6.38 11.58
N TYR A 90 -6.47 -5.98 12.53
CA TYR A 90 -6.69 -4.84 13.42
C TYR A 90 -5.82 -3.66 12.97
N ILE A 91 -6.38 -2.45 12.97
CA ILE A 91 -5.68 -1.23 12.53
C ILE A 91 -5.44 -0.31 13.73
N CYS A 92 -4.22 0.20 13.86
CA CYS A 92 -3.94 1.27 14.82
C CYS A 92 -4.55 2.58 14.34
N SER A 93 -5.44 3.19 15.13
CA SER A 93 -6.06 4.47 14.80
C SER A 93 -5.08 5.66 14.75
N VAL A 94 -3.90 5.52 15.36
CA VAL A 94 -2.90 6.59 15.43
C VAL A 94 -1.93 6.55 14.24
N CYS A 95 -1.33 5.40 13.95
CA CYS A 95 -0.28 5.27 12.93
C CYS A 95 -0.68 4.42 11.72
N LEU A 96 -1.93 3.93 11.66
CA LEU A 96 -2.48 3.10 10.59
C LEU A 96 -1.74 1.76 10.36
N SER A 97 -0.89 1.34 11.31
CA SER A 97 -0.25 0.02 11.26
C SER A 97 -1.27 -1.10 11.39
N ILE A 98 -1.09 -2.16 10.60
CA ILE A 98 -2.01 -3.30 10.49
C ILE A 98 -1.44 -4.52 11.23
N PHE A 99 -2.26 -5.19 12.04
CA PHE A 99 -1.90 -6.34 12.87
C PHE A 99 -2.82 -7.54 12.61
N CYS A 100 -2.26 -8.76 12.67
CA CYS A 100 -3.03 -9.99 12.46
C CYS A 100 -3.81 -10.45 13.70
N LYS A 101 -3.51 -9.89 14.87
CA LYS A 101 -4.15 -10.20 16.16
C LYS A 101 -4.33 -8.92 16.95
N HIS A 102 -5.26 -8.94 17.90
CA HIS A 102 -5.43 -7.84 18.83
C HIS A 102 -4.23 -7.75 19.78
N HIS A 103 -3.70 -6.54 19.96
CA HIS A 103 -2.64 -6.24 20.92
C HIS A 103 -3.15 -5.19 21.90
N LYS A 104 -2.58 -5.10 23.11
CA LYS A 104 -2.90 -4.02 24.07
C LYS A 104 -2.14 -2.72 23.77
N LYS A 105 -1.05 -2.80 23.01
CA LYS A 105 -0.17 -1.67 22.66
C LYS A 105 0.30 -1.83 21.22
N CYS A 106 0.37 -0.74 20.47
CA CYS A 106 0.92 -0.71 19.12
C CYS A 106 2.44 -0.92 19.17
N SER A 107 2.96 -1.93 18.48
CA SER A 107 4.41 -2.15 18.40
C SER A 107 5.15 -1.13 17.54
N THR A 108 4.43 -0.37 16.70
CA THR A 108 5.03 0.63 15.80
C THR A 108 5.15 2.00 16.46
N CYS A 109 4.07 2.53 17.03
CA CYS A 109 4.05 3.88 17.63
C CYS A 109 3.91 3.90 19.15
N GLY A 110 3.71 2.76 19.79
CA GLY A 110 3.60 2.66 21.25
C GLY A 110 2.25 3.05 21.86
N SER A 111 1.25 3.43 21.08
CA SER A 111 -0.09 3.77 21.60
C SER A 111 -0.76 2.58 22.29
N VAL A 112 -1.38 2.79 23.44
CA VAL A 112 -2.16 1.78 24.16
C VAL A 112 -3.57 1.74 23.60
N PHE A 113 -4.08 0.55 23.30
CA PHE A 113 -5.42 0.36 22.75
C PHE A 113 -6.42 0.13 23.88
N GLY A 114 -7.53 0.88 23.87
CA GLY A 114 -8.66 0.67 24.80
C GLY A 114 -8.71 1.57 26.03
N GLU A 115 -7.83 2.56 26.18
CA GLU A 115 -8.08 3.65 27.13
C GLU A 115 -9.08 4.62 26.50
N ALA A 116 -10.31 4.61 27.02
CA ALA A 116 -11.21 5.73 26.82
C ALA A 116 -10.48 6.98 27.33
N HIS A 117 -10.36 8.00 26.47
CA HIS A 117 -9.83 9.29 26.90
C HIS A 117 -10.64 9.72 28.13
N PRO A 118 -10.03 9.99 29.30
CA PRO A 118 -10.78 10.58 30.39
C PRO A 118 -11.33 11.89 29.86
N GLU A 119 -12.66 12.03 29.84
CA GLU A 119 -13.32 13.29 29.58
C GLU A 119 -12.65 14.32 30.47
N VAL A 120 -12.01 15.30 29.86
CA VAL A 120 -11.49 16.46 30.57
C VAL A 120 -12.73 17.16 31.10
N THR A 121 -13.12 16.87 32.34
CA THR A 121 -14.13 17.62 33.07
C THR A 121 -13.63 19.05 33.17
N SER A 122 -14.09 19.91 32.26
CA SER A 122 -13.87 21.34 32.32
C SER A 122 -14.58 21.87 33.56
N THR A 123 -13.84 21.97 34.66
CA THR A 123 -14.21 22.77 35.82
C THR A 123 -14.48 24.19 35.35
N SER A 124 -15.75 24.55 35.21
CA SER A 124 -16.21 25.92 35.07
C SER A 124 -17.05 26.27 36.29
N ASP A 125 -16.35 26.45 37.41
CA ASP A 125 -16.82 27.26 38.53
C ASP A 125 -17.08 28.69 38.02
N LYS A 126 -18.31 28.94 37.55
CA LYS A 126 -18.86 30.29 37.46
C LYS A 126 -20.13 30.33 38.31
N LYS A 127 -19.90 30.71 39.56
CA LYS A 127 -20.87 31.16 40.56
C LYS A 127 -21.96 32.02 39.90
N ARG A 128 -23.16 31.45 39.71
CA ARG A 128 -24.34 32.14 39.22
C ARG A 128 -24.79 33.13 40.30
N LYS A 129 -24.57 34.43 40.09
CA LYS A 129 -25.23 35.48 40.89
C LYS A 129 -26.74 35.39 40.63
N THR A 130 -27.52 35.14 41.67
CA THR A 130 -28.98 35.32 41.70
C THR A 130 -29.30 36.81 41.60
N PRO A 131 -30.30 37.23 40.82
CA PRO A 131 -30.95 38.52 41.03
C PRO A 131 -31.92 38.39 42.23
N MET A 132 -31.85 39.33 43.18
CA MET A 132 -32.90 39.56 44.16
C MET A 132 -34.03 40.37 43.50
N ALA A 133 -35.26 40.02 43.92
CA ALA A 133 -36.56 40.70 43.81
C ALA A 133 -36.65 42.00 43.00
#